data_AF-A0A7W3SRU1-F1
#
_entry.id   AF-A0A7W3SRU1-F1
#
_cell.length_a   1.000
_cell.length_b   1.000
_cell.length_c   1.000
_cell.angle_alpha   90.00
_cell.angle_beta   90.00
_cell.angle_gamma   90.00
#
_symmetry.space_group_name_H-M   'P 1'
#
loop_
_entity.id
_entity.type
_entity.pdbx_description
1 polymer ?
#
loop_
_entity_poly.entity_id
_entity_poly.type
_entity_poly.pdbx_seq_one_letter_code
_entity_poly.pdbx_strand_id
1 'polypeptide(L)'
;MEAKYINNKPILTEKQKAEFEEKYQLTSDTQKTYGQVISGIMAKMKIDAKKAEELTGLNRNLFTHLDEPGGSILKRFVISIGVGFGLDVHTTEYILESCGMRFNVNDRLDRAYIHLLEEHKEKDIEACNAILRDLGVDGKDMLGELERGAYSPRRKQ
;
A
#
# COMPACT_ATOMS: atom_id res chain seq x y z
N MET A 1 -31.55 -6.68 -27.77
CA MET A 1 -32.01 -6.92 -26.38
C MET A 1 -31.68 -5.68 -25.57
N GLU A 2 -32.66 -4.91 -25.14
CA GLU A 2 -32.42 -3.81 -24.19
C GLU A 2 -32.06 -4.40 -22.83
N ALA A 3 -31.06 -3.81 -22.16
CA ALA A 3 -30.60 -4.27 -20.85
C ALA A 3 -31.72 -4.05 -19.81
N LYS A 4 -32.30 -5.15 -19.32
CA LYS A 4 -33.42 -5.18 -18.35
C LYS A 4 -33.14 -4.51 -16.99
N TYR A 5 -31.95 -3.96 -16.77
CA TYR A 5 -31.47 -3.48 -15.46
C TYR A 5 -31.09 -1.99 -15.44
N ILE A 6 -31.28 -1.26 -16.54
CA ILE A 6 -30.98 0.18 -16.58
C ILE A 6 -32.29 0.94 -16.43
N ASN A 7 -32.55 1.46 -15.23
CA ASN A 7 -33.64 2.40 -14.99
C ASN A 7 -33.06 3.82 -14.95
N ASN A 8 -33.37 4.65 -15.95
CA ASN A 8 -32.86 6.01 -16.08
C ASN A 8 -33.58 7.02 -15.16
N LYS A 9 -34.57 6.59 -14.37
CA LYS A 9 -35.24 7.48 -13.42
C LYS A 9 -34.44 7.55 -12.11
N PRO A 10 -34.22 8.75 -11.55
CA PRO A 10 -33.56 8.89 -10.26
C PRO A 10 -34.37 8.15 -9.18
N ILE A 11 -33.72 7.20 -8.52
CA ILE A 11 -34.33 6.36 -7.47
C ILE A 11 -34.35 7.10 -6.13
N LEU A 12 -33.34 7.95 -5.90
CA LEU A 12 -33.18 8.71 -4.66
C LEU A 12 -33.79 10.10 -4.79
N THR A 13 -34.47 10.53 -3.73
CA THR A 13 -34.93 11.91 -3.55
C THR A 13 -33.75 12.84 -3.26
N GLU A 14 -33.91 14.15 -3.49
CA GLU A 14 -32.89 15.16 -3.16
C GLU A 14 -32.51 15.14 -1.67
N LYS A 15 -33.47 14.89 -0.78
CA LYS A 15 -33.20 14.74 0.66
C LYS A 15 -32.28 13.54 0.94
N GLN A 16 -32.52 12.40 0.30
CA GLN A 16 -31.68 11.21 0.47
C GLN A 16 -30.26 11.41 -0.10
N LYS A 17 -30.12 12.19 -1.17
CA LYS A 17 -28.80 12.57 -1.70
C LYS A 17 -28.06 13.49 -0.74
N ALA A 18 -28.74 14.47 -0.15
CA ALA A 18 -28.15 15.37 0.84
C ALA A 18 -27.71 14.62 2.12
N GLU A 19 -28.55 13.70 2.63
CA GLU A 19 -28.18 12.84 3.77
C GLU A 19 -27.00 11.90 3.46
N PHE A 20 -26.89 11.42 2.22
CA PHE A 20 -25.72 10.66 1.78
C PHE A 20 -24.46 11.53 1.78
N GLU A 21 -24.53 12.72 1.20
CA GLU A 21 -23.40 13.65 1.12
C GLU A 21 -22.92 14.07 2.52
N GLU A 22 -23.84 14.40 3.44
CA GLU A 22 -23.50 14.73 4.83
C GLU A 22 -22.74 13.59 5.53
N LYS A 23 -23.23 12.34 5.38
CA LYS A 23 -22.56 11.16 5.94
C LYS A 23 -21.22 10.88 5.27
N TYR A 24 -21.13 11.09 3.96
CA TYR A 24 -19.90 10.94 3.20
C TYR A 24 -18.85 11.94 3.69
N GLN A 25 -19.19 13.23 3.80
CA GLN A 25 -18.27 14.26 4.28
C GLN A 25 -17.81 13.98 5.72
N LEU A 26 -18.73 13.62 6.62
CA LEU A 26 -18.38 13.24 8.00
C LEU A 26 -17.36 12.07 8.04
N THR A 27 -17.56 11.07 7.18
CA THR A 27 -16.66 9.91 7.10
C THR A 27 -15.32 10.28 6.46
N SER A 28 -15.35 11.09 5.39
CA SER A 28 -14.17 11.58 4.69
C SER A 28 -13.28 12.45 5.58
N ASP A 29 -13.87 13.25 6.47
CA ASP A 29 -13.14 14.10 7.41
C ASP A 29 -12.48 13.29 8.55
N THR A 30 -13.06 12.13 8.89
CA THR A 30 -12.62 11.32 10.03
C THR A 30 -11.68 10.18 9.63
N GLN A 31 -11.79 9.65 8.41
CA GLN A 31 -10.97 8.55 7.92
C GLN A 31 -9.82 9.06 7.06
N LYS A 32 -8.59 8.85 7.54
CA LYS A 32 -7.40 9.23 6.79
C LYS A 32 -7.20 8.29 5.60
N THR A 33 -6.87 8.86 4.45
CA THR A 33 -6.37 8.08 3.31
C THR A 33 -4.98 7.52 3.62
N TYR A 34 -4.56 6.46 2.90
CA TYR A 34 -3.19 5.94 3.04
C TYR A 34 -2.14 7.03 2.81
N GLY A 35 -2.38 7.95 1.86
CA GLY A 35 -1.51 9.08 1.59
C GLY A 35 -1.35 10.00 2.81
N GLN A 36 -2.46 10.38 3.44
CA GLN A 36 -2.44 11.19 4.66
C GLN A 36 -1.76 10.47 5.84
N VAL A 37 -1.92 9.15 5.95
CA VAL A 37 -1.23 8.35 6.98
C VAL A 37 0.28 8.36 6.75
N ILE A 38 0.73 8.04 5.54
CA ILE A 38 2.16 8.00 5.17
C ILE A 38 2.79 9.38 5.30
N SER A 39 2.15 10.44 4.78
CA SER A 39 2.60 11.83 4.92
C SER A 39 2.72 12.24 6.39
N GLY A 40 1.78 11.83 7.24
CA GLY A 40 1.85 12.06 8.68
C GLY A 40 3.01 11.35 9.37
N ILE A 41 3.33 10.12 8.95
CA ILE A 41 4.49 9.37 9.44
C ILE A 41 5.78 10.05 9.00
N MET A 42 5.91 10.40 7.72
CA MET A 42 7.07 11.10 7.16
C MET A 42 7.34 12.41 7.90
N ALA A 43 6.30 13.22 8.15
CA ALA A 43 6.43 14.47 8.89
C ALA A 43 6.93 14.25 10.33
N LYS A 44 6.37 13.27 11.06
CA LYS A 44 6.79 12.94 12.44
C LYS A 44 8.23 12.44 12.50
N MET A 45 8.65 11.64 11.53
CA MET A 45 9.99 11.06 11.43
C MET A 45 11.02 11.99 10.77
N LYS A 46 10.58 13.16 10.27
CA LYS A 46 11.41 14.10 9.50
C LYS A 46 12.07 13.43 8.29
N ILE A 47 11.28 12.64 7.56
CA ILE A 47 11.68 11.99 6.30
C ILE A 47 11.11 12.81 5.15
N ASP A 48 11.97 13.33 4.27
CA ASP A 48 11.56 13.94 3.01
C ASP A 48 11.42 12.88 1.90
N ALA A 49 10.88 13.26 0.75
CA ALA A 49 10.65 12.34 -0.37
C ALA A 49 11.95 11.69 -0.89
N LYS A 50 13.10 12.39 -0.83
CA LYS A 50 14.39 11.85 -1.27
C LYS A 50 14.87 10.77 -0.31
N LYS A 51 14.81 11.04 0.99
CA LYS A 51 15.14 10.06 2.02
C LYS A 51 14.17 8.88 1.99
N ALA A 52 12.89 9.10 1.68
CA ALA A 52 11.93 8.02 1.53
C ALA A 52 12.28 7.09 0.36
N GLU A 53 12.68 7.64 -0.79
CA GLU A 53 13.20 6.87 -1.93
C GLU A 53 14.42 6.04 -1.55
N GLU A 54 15.40 6.64 -0.85
CA GLU A 54 16.62 5.95 -0.39
C GLU A 54 16.30 4.79 0.58
N LEU A 55 15.37 4.98 1.50
CA LEU A 55 15.02 3.98 2.51
C LEU A 55 14.15 2.83 1.97
N THR A 56 13.31 3.12 0.98
CA THR A 56 12.26 2.17 0.53
C THR A 56 12.54 1.59 -0.84
N GLY A 57 13.50 2.15 -1.59
CA GLY A 57 13.76 1.81 -2.98
C GLY A 57 12.58 2.12 -3.92
N LEU A 58 11.60 2.91 -3.47
CA LEU A 58 10.43 3.32 -4.27
C LEU A 58 10.67 4.67 -4.93
N ASN A 59 10.01 4.88 -6.08
CA ASN A 59 10.09 6.14 -6.81
C ASN A 59 9.79 7.34 -5.91
N ARG A 60 10.63 8.38 -5.95
CA ARG A 60 10.35 9.64 -5.26
C ARG A 60 8.97 10.21 -5.59
N ASN A 61 8.53 10.05 -6.84
CA ASN A 61 7.23 10.55 -7.28
C ASN A 61 6.06 9.97 -6.50
N LEU A 62 6.18 8.75 -5.97
CA LEU A 62 5.17 8.17 -5.11
C LEU A 62 4.96 9.04 -3.85
N PHE A 63 6.06 9.51 -3.24
CA PHE A 63 6.02 10.27 -1.99
C PHE A 63 5.61 11.73 -2.18
N THR A 64 5.87 12.32 -3.34
CA THR A 64 5.41 13.68 -3.67
C THR A 64 3.94 13.77 -4.04
N HIS A 65 3.33 12.67 -4.49
CA HIS A 65 1.94 12.65 -4.97
C HIS A 65 1.04 11.70 -4.16
N LEU A 66 1.37 11.45 -2.89
CA LEU A 66 0.59 10.61 -1.98
C LEU A 66 -0.87 11.06 -1.84
N ASP A 67 -1.12 12.37 -1.96
CA ASP A 67 -2.44 12.97 -1.81
C ASP A 67 -3.22 13.03 -3.13
N GLU A 68 -2.61 12.62 -4.26
CA GLU A 68 -3.30 12.61 -5.54
C GLU A 68 -4.20 11.37 -5.68
N PRO A 69 -5.49 11.55 -6.06
CA PRO A 69 -6.37 10.43 -6.33
C PRO A 69 -5.95 9.74 -7.62
N GLY A 70 -5.07 8.74 -7.53
CA GLY A 70 -4.58 8.12 -8.75
C GLY A 70 -3.49 7.09 -8.56
N GLY A 71 -3.83 5.90 -8.07
CA GLY A 71 -2.97 4.74 -8.18
C GLY A 71 -3.34 3.64 -7.20
N SER A 72 -3.51 2.41 -7.69
CA SER A 72 -3.56 1.26 -6.80
C SER A 72 -2.17 1.07 -6.18
N ILE A 73 -2.02 1.37 -4.90
CA ILE A 73 -0.81 1.03 -4.16
C ILE A 73 -0.74 -0.49 -3.99
N LEU A 74 0.41 -1.07 -4.32
CA LEU A 74 0.62 -2.51 -4.15
C LEU A 74 1.01 -2.80 -2.71
N LYS A 75 0.58 -3.94 -2.17
CA LYS A 75 0.95 -4.40 -0.82
C LYS A 75 2.47 -4.30 -0.60
N ARG A 76 3.28 -4.81 -1.53
CA ARG A 76 4.76 -4.75 -1.48
C ARG A 76 5.32 -3.33 -1.28
N PHE A 77 4.65 -2.28 -1.79
CA PHE A 77 5.08 -0.90 -1.59
C PHE A 77 4.84 -0.46 -0.16
N VAL A 78 3.68 -0.80 0.41
CA VAL A 78 3.40 -0.57 1.83
C VAL A 78 4.38 -1.34 2.71
N ILE A 79 4.76 -2.57 2.35
CA ILE A 79 5.78 -3.33 3.08
C ILE A 79 7.16 -2.68 2.95
N SER A 80 7.53 -2.18 1.76
CA SER A 80 8.79 -1.46 1.55
C SER A 80 8.88 -0.21 2.43
N ILE A 81 7.75 0.51 2.58
CA ILE A 81 7.62 1.64 3.50
C ILE A 81 7.74 1.18 4.96
N GLY A 82 7.03 0.12 5.34
CA GLY A 82 7.09 -0.43 6.70
C GLY A 82 8.50 -0.82 7.11
N VAL A 83 9.21 -1.57 6.28
CA VAL A 83 10.60 -1.96 6.52
C VAL A 83 11.53 -0.76 6.48
N GLY A 84 11.48 0.06 5.43
CA GLY A 84 12.39 1.18 5.22
C GLY A 84 12.26 2.28 6.28
N PHE A 85 11.05 2.49 6.82
CA PHE A 85 10.81 3.44 7.92
C PHE A 85 10.94 2.79 9.30
N GLY A 86 11.21 1.48 9.39
CA GLY A 86 11.30 0.77 10.67
C GLY A 86 9.98 0.70 11.44
N LEU A 87 8.85 0.66 10.74
CA LEU A 87 7.52 0.57 11.35
C LEU A 87 7.28 -0.85 11.88
N ASP A 88 6.44 -0.96 12.92
CA ASP A 88 5.95 -2.26 13.36
C ASP A 88 4.84 -2.80 12.45
N VAL A 89 4.49 -4.07 12.68
CA VAL A 89 3.45 -4.77 11.92
C VAL A 89 2.11 -4.06 12.06
N HIS A 90 1.76 -3.56 13.25
CA HIS A 90 0.46 -2.93 13.51
C HIS A 90 0.29 -1.61 12.75
N THR A 91 1.33 -0.78 12.75
CA THR A 91 1.35 0.48 11.99
C THR A 91 1.32 0.20 10.49
N THR A 92 2.05 -0.82 10.04
CA THR A 92 2.05 -1.22 8.63
C THR A 92 0.70 -1.78 8.20
N GLU A 93 0.06 -2.62 9.02
CA GLU A 93 -1.29 -3.14 8.78
C GLU A 93 -2.32 -2.02 8.72
N TYR A 94 -2.22 -1.01 9.58
CA TYR A 94 -3.08 0.17 9.52
C TYR A 94 -2.96 0.92 8.18
N ILE A 95 -1.76 1.02 7.61
CA ILE A 95 -1.57 1.58 6.25
C ILE A 95 -2.24 0.67 5.21
N LEU A 96 -2.09 -0.65 5.31
CA LEU A 96 -2.75 -1.60 4.40
C LEU A 96 -4.27 -1.46 4.45
N GLU A 97 -4.85 -1.37 5.65
CA GLU A 97 -6.30 -1.22 5.83
C GLU A 97 -6.82 0.08 5.21
N SER A 98 -6.06 1.18 5.34
CA SER A 98 -6.41 2.48 4.74
C SER A 98 -6.41 2.47 3.19
N CYS A 99 -5.88 1.42 2.56
CA CYS A 99 -5.98 1.19 1.11
C CYS A 99 -6.74 -0.10 0.75
N GLY A 100 -7.53 -0.65 1.68
CA GLY A 100 -8.40 -1.82 1.45
C GLY A 100 -7.68 -3.16 1.39
N MET A 101 -6.44 -3.23 1.89
CA MET A 101 -5.64 -4.45 2.01
C MET A 101 -5.53 -4.89 3.47
N ARG A 102 -5.12 -6.15 3.67
CA ARG A 102 -4.82 -6.73 4.99
C ARG A 102 -3.82 -7.87 4.85
N PHE A 103 -3.17 -8.26 5.92
CA PHE A 103 -2.42 -9.51 5.95
C PHE A 103 -3.34 -10.73 5.97
N ASN A 104 -2.96 -11.75 5.22
CA ASN A 104 -3.51 -13.10 5.28
C ASN A 104 -2.43 -14.05 5.80
N VAL A 105 -2.51 -14.43 7.06
CA VAL A 105 -1.49 -15.31 7.69
C VAL A 105 -1.40 -16.71 7.07
N ASN A 106 -2.41 -17.14 6.32
CA ASN A 106 -2.41 -18.41 5.59
C ASN A 106 -1.72 -18.30 4.22
N ASP A 107 -1.39 -17.09 3.78
CA ASP A 107 -0.64 -16.85 2.55
C ASP A 107 0.87 -16.77 2.86
N ARG A 108 1.68 -17.50 2.08
CA ARG A 108 3.12 -17.60 2.30
C ARG A 108 3.82 -16.26 2.10
N LEU A 109 3.38 -15.46 1.12
CA LEU A 109 3.99 -14.17 0.83
C LEU A 109 3.70 -13.19 1.96
N ASP A 110 2.46 -13.11 2.41
CA ASP A 110 2.08 -12.27 3.55
C ASP A 110 2.81 -12.70 4.83
N ARG A 111 3.00 -14.01 5.05
CA ARG A 111 3.80 -14.50 6.18
C ARG A 111 5.27 -14.08 6.09
N ALA A 112 5.86 -14.08 4.90
CA ALA A 112 7.22 -13.59 4.68
C ALA A 112 7.33 -12.08 4.94
N TYR A 113 6.35 -11.29 4.50
CA TYR A 113 6.31 -9.86 4.80
C TYR A 113 6.15 -9.56 6.29
N ILE A 114 5.28 -10.29 7.00
CA ILE A 114 5.14 -10.16 8.46
C ILE A 114 6.48 -10.46 9.14
N HIS A 115 7.16 -11.54 8.74
CA HIS A 115 8.47 -11.90 9.30
C HIS A 115 9.52 -10.79 9.11
N LEU A 116 9.56 -10.14 7.95
CA LEU A 116 10.43 -8.96 7.75
C LEU A 116 10.10 -7.83 8.73
N LEU A 117 8.81 -7.50 8.88
CA LEU A 117 8.32 -6.44 9.75
C LEU A 117 8.44 -6.76 11.25
N GLU A 118 8.60 -8.02 11.63
CA GLU A 118 8.81 -8.44 13.03
C GLU A 118 10.28 -8.52 13.38
N GLU A 119 11.11 -9.11 12.52
CA GLU A 119 12.47 -9.55 12.87
C GLU A 119 13.58 -8.78 12.16
N HIS A 120 13.28 -8.09 11.06
CA HIS A 120 14.29 -7.48 10.19
C HIS A 120 14.00 -6.00 9.88
N LYS A 121 13.31 -5.33 10.79
CA LYS A 121 13.10 -3.87 10.76
C LYS A 121 14.47 -3.19 10.73
N GLU A 122 14.60 -2.07 10.00
CA GLU A 122 15.84 -1.29 9.85
C GLU A 122 16.92 -1.88 8.93
N LYS A 123 16.74 -3.09 8.38
CA LYS A 123 17.58 -3.55 7.29
C LYS A 123 17.24 -2.78 6.01
N ASP A 124 18.25 -2.58 5.17
CA ASP A 124 18.00 -2.03 3.83
C ASP A 124 17.16 -2.98 2.97
N ILE A 125 16.63 -2.43 1.89
CA ILE A 125 15.77 -3.15 0.95
C ILE A 125 16.49 -4.34 0.31
N GLU A 126 17.80 -4.25 0.07
CA GLU A 126 18.58 -5.32 -0.55
C GLU A 126 18.68 -6.54 0.37
N ALA A 127 18.99 -6.32 1.65
CA ALA A 127 19.06 -7.38 2.66
C ALA A 127 17.68 -8.00 2.92
N CYS A 128 16.62 -7.20 2.98
CA CYS A 128 15.25 -7.72 3.10
C CYS A 128 14.87 -8.54 1.87
N ASN A 129 15.27 -8.11 0.69
CA ASN A 129 15.06 -8.84 -0.55
C ASN A 129 15.85 -10.16 -0.60
N ALA A 130 17.06 -10.22 -0.04
CA ALA A 130 17.79 -11.47 0.11
C ALA A 130 17.04 -12.46 1.02
N ILE A 131 16.51 -11.99 2.15
CA ILE A 131 15.69 -12.82 3.06
C ILE A 131 14.43 -13.34 2.34
N LEU A 132 13.74 -12.49 1.56
CA LEU A 132 12.58 -12.92 0.78
C LEU A 132 12.94 -14.06 -0.18
N ARG A 133 14.08 -13.98 -0.87
CA ARG A 133 14.57 -15.05 -1.76
C ARG A 133 14.82 -16.35 -1.00
N ASP A 134 15.43 -16.28 0.18
CA ASP A 134 15.66 -17.45 1.03
C ASP A 134 14.34 -18.07 1.52
N LEU A 135 13.32 -17.24 1.74
CA LEU A 135 11.94 -17.67 2.04
C LEU A 135 11.16 -18.13 0.80
N GLY A 136 11.76 -18.10 -0.39
CA GLY A 136 11.20 -18.56 -1.65
C GLY A 136 10.31 -17.56 -2.39
N VAL A 137 10.35 -16.28 -1.99
CA VAL A 137 9.68 -15.15 -2.64
C VAL A 137 10.64 -14.50 -3.65
N ASP A 138 10.20 -14.29 -4.88
CA ASP A 138 11.00 -13.69 -5.94
C ASP A 138 10.18 -12.85 -6.92
N GLY A 139 10.87 -12.21 -7.87
CA GLY A 139 10.24 -11.51 -8.98
C GLY A 139 9.38 -10.33 -8.52
N LYS A 140 8.12 -10.32 -8.94
CA LYS A 140 7.21 -9.18 -8.73
C LYS A 140 6.85 -8.91 -7.27
N ASP A 141 7.15 -9.84 -6.37
CA ASP A 141 6.80 -9.75 -4.95
C ASP A 141 7.98 -9.25 -4.09
N MET A 142 9.07 -8.83 -4.73
CA MET A 142 10.21 -8.19 -4.08
C MET A 142 9.88 -6.74 -3.71
N LEU A 143 10.56 -6.23 -2.67
CA LEU A 143 10.43 -4.86 -2.17
C LEU A 143 11.11 -3.85 -3.10
N GLY A 144 10.69 -2.58 -2.98
CA GLY A 144 11.14 -1.47 -3.82
C GLY A 144 10.48 -1.42 -5.20
N GLU A 145 10.95 -0.50 -6.04
CA GLU A 145 10.55 -0.42 -7.43
C GLU A 145 11.35 -1.44 -8.24
N LEU A 146 10.65 -2.39 -8.87
CA LEU A 146 11.30 -3.34 -9.76
C LEU A 146 11.46 -2.72 -11.13
N GLU A 147 12.68 -2.77 -11.67
CA GLU A 147 12.93 -2.39 -13.06
C GLU A 147 11.98 -3.15 -14.00
N ARG A 148 11.34 -2.42 -14.92
CA ARG A 148 10.57 -3.02 -16.01
C ARG A 148 11.50 -3.86 -16.87
N GLY A 149 11.53 -5.18 -16.65
CA GLY A 149 12.32 -6.13 -17.43
C GLY A 149 13.14 -7.15 -16.63
N ALA A 150 13.28 -6.97 -15.30
CA ALA A 150 14.07 -7.89 -14.48
C ALA A 150 13.36 -9.23 -14.14
N TYR A 151 12.08 -9.38 -14.51
CA TYR A 151 11.35 -10.62 -14.30
C TYR A 151 11.58 -11.59 -15.47
N SER A 152 12.49 -12.54 -15.27
CA SER A 152 12.50 -13.78 -16.04
C SER A 152 11.58 -14.80 -15.33
N PRO A 153 10.41 -15.15 -15.90
CA PRO A 153 9.58 -16.20 -15.32
C PRO A 153 10.39 -17.50 -15.20
N ARG A 154 10.30 -18.17 -14.04
CA ARG A 154 10.95 -19.47 -13.82
C ARG A 154 10.62 -20.40 -14.98
N ARG A 155 11.65 -20.92 -15.67
CA ARG A 155 11.49 -22.08 -16.54
C ARG A 155 11.03 -23.23 -15.65
N LYS A 156 9.81 -23.71 -15.84
CA LYS A 156 9.35 -24.96 -15.23
C LYS A 156 10.35 -26.05 -15.60
N GLN A 157 10.98 -26.68 -14.60
CA GLN A 157 11.66 -27.97 -14.78
C GLN A 157 10.60 -29.06 -14.98
#